data_AF-A0A2I3HII8-F1
#
_entry.id   AF-A0A2I3HII8-F1
#
_cell.length_a   1.000
_cell.length_b   1.000
_cell.length_c   1.000
_cell.angle_alpha   90.00
_cell.angle_beta   90.00
_cell.angle_gamma   90.00
#
_symmetry.space_group_name_H-M   'P 1'
#
loop_
_entity.id
_entity.type
_entity.pdbx_description
1 polymer ?
#
loop_
_entity_poly.entity_id
_entity_poly.type
_entity_poly.pdbx_seq_one_letter_code
_entity_poly.pdbx_strand_id
1 'polypeptide(L)'
;MRESLQKLKAIVYANIGETHWLSNTESTHWLEHIRLMLAGALRIADKVESGKMSVVVHCSDGWDRTTQLTSLTMLMLGGYYRTIRGFKVLVEKEWLSFGHGFQVRVGHGDKNDADADRSPVFLQFIDSVWQMTRQFPTTFKFNEYFLITILDHLHRCLFRTFLCNSEQQRGKENLPKGTVSLCQLEDFTKPLYGSYSNHDLYPIASIRHLELWVGYYIRRNPRTKPPEPIHDREEELFAKRADENKFLLKGKCCYKFWHQVILK
;
A
#
# COMPACT_ATOMS: atom_id res chain seq x y z
N MET A 1 13.57 -7.61 11.00
CA MET A 1 12.73 -7.53 9.78
C MET A 1 12.78 -8.81 8.94
N ARG A 2 13.95 -9.24 8.43
CA ARG A 2 14.08 -10.50 7.65
C ARG A 2 13.55 -11.74 8.39
N GLU A 3 14.03 -11.98 9.61
CA GLU A 3 13.62 -13.13 10.42
C GLU A 3 12.13 -13.11 10.75
N SER A 4 11.58 -11.92 11.02
CA SER A 4 10.15 -11.72 11.25
C SER A 4 9.32 -12.17 10.04
N LEU A 5 9.72 -11.79 8.82
CA LEU A 5 9.06 -12.25 7.60
C LEU A 5 9.26 -13.76 7.36
N GLN A 6 10.43 -14.31 7.68
CA GLN A 6 10.68 -15.76 7.56
C GLN A 6 9.75 -16.57 8.48
N LYS A 7 9.61 -16.15 9.75
CA LYS A 7 8.66 -16.74 10.70
C LYS A 7 7.22 -16.62 10.19
N LEU A 8 6.84 -15.44 9.67
CA LEU A 8 5.51 -15.23 9.11
C LEU A 8 5.23 -16.15 7.92
N LYS A 9 6.17 -16.26 6.98
CA LYS A 9 6.06 -17.20 5.85
C LYS A 9 5.93 -18.64 6.34
N ALA A 10 6.73 -19.04 7.32
CA ALA A 10 6.66 -20.40 7.87
C ALA A 10 5.26 -20.72 8.42
N ILE A 11 4.63 -19.78 9.14
CA ILE A 11 3.28 -19.98 9.70
C ILE A 11 2.20 -19.98 8.62
N VAL A 12 2.31 -19.11 7.61
CA VAL A 12 1.29 -18.94 6.57
C VAL A 12 1.33 -20.07 5.52
N TYR A 13 2.51 -20.60 5.20
CA TYR A 13 2.68 -21.68 4.22
C TYR A 13 2.64 -23.08 4.85
N ALA A 14 2.96 -23.23 6.13
CA ALA A 14 2.65 -24.46 6.87
C ALA A 14 1.14 -24.60 7.07
N ASN A 15 0.68 -25.82 7.37
CA ASN A 15 -0.73 -26.09 7.64
C ASN A 15 -1.22 -25.11 8.73
N ILE A 16 -2.13 -24.19 8.39
CA ILE A 16 -2.60 -23.15 9.32
C ILE A 16 -3.36 -23.86 10.44
N GLY A 17 -2.68 -24.15 11.55
CA GLY A 17 -3.33 -24.62 12.76
C GLY A 17 -4.12 -23.46 13.34
N GLU A 18 -5.42 -23.41 13.09
CA GLU A 18 -6.32 -22.34 13.53
C GLU A 18 -6.24 -22.09 15.04
N THR A 19 -6.01 -23.15 15.82
CA THR A 19 -5.95 -23.15 17.29
C THR A 19 -4.93 -22.18 17.87
N HIS A 20 -3.81 -21.93 17.18
CA HIS A 20 -2.73 -21.05 17.67
C HIS A 20 -2.43 -19.89 16.71
N TRP A 21 -3.35 -19.55 15.80
CA TRP A 21 -3.12 -18.53 14.78
C TRP A 21 -2.68 -17.17 15.35
N LEU A 22 -3.38 -16.67 16.37
CA LEU A 22 -3.08 -15.37 16.98
C LEU A 22 -1.71 -15.35 17.66
N SER A 23 -1.43 -16.35 18.51
CA SER A 23 -0.15 -16.47 19.21
C SER A 23 1.03 -16.68 18.25
N ASN A 24 0.84 -17.50 17.22
CA ASN A 24 1.86 -17.71 16.19
C ASN A 24 2.13 -16.41 15.42
N THR A 25 1.07 -15.69 15.01
CA THR A 25 1.21 -14.39 14.32
C THR A 25 1.92 -13.38 15.20
N GLU A 26 1.59 -13.29 16.49
CA GLU A 26 2.26 -12.42 17.45
C GLU A 26 3.74 -12.76 17.59
N SER A 27 4.11 -14.05 17.65
CA SER A 27 5.51 -14.51 17.77
C SER A 27 6.40 -14.14 16.58
N THR A 28 5.81 -13.76 15.45
CA THR A 28 6.57 -13.24 14.30
C THR A 28 7.06 -11.82 14.53
N HIS A 29 6.40 -11.06 15.40
CA HIS A 29 6.55 -9.61 15.58
C HIS A 29 6.35 -8.77 14.31
N TRP A 30 5.75 -9.33 13.24
CA TRP A 30 5.57 -8.62 11.98
C TRP A 30 4.68 -7.39 12.15
N LEU A 31 3.49 -7.58 12.73
CA LEU A 31 2.55 -6.48 12.99
C LEU A 31 3.13 -5.48 13.99
N GLU A 32 3.97 -5.91 14.92
CA GLU A 32 4.65 -5.01 15.85
C GLU A 32 5.66 -4.11 15.13
N HIS A 33 6.39 -4.64 14.15
CA HIS A 33 7.26 -3.83 13.30
C HIS A 33 6.50 -2.81 12.45
N ILE A 34 5.36 -3.21 11.86
CA ILE A 34 4.48 -2.28 11.12
C ILE A 34 3.92 -1.20 12.06
N ARG A 35 3.50 -1.58 13.27
CA ARG A 35 3.01 -0.67 14.30
C ARG A 35 4.05 0.38 14.67
N LEU A 36 5.28 -0.03 14.95
CA LEU A 36 6.38 0.87 15.30
C LEU A 36 6.71 1.84 14.17
N MET A 37 6.62 1.39 12.91
CA MET A 37 6.85 2.21 11.73
C MET A 37 5.78 3.29 11.55
N LEU A 38 4.50 2.90 11.62
CA LEU A 38 3.37 3.84 11.57
C LEU A 38 3.40 4.81 12.76
N ALA A 39 3.70 4.33 13.97
CA ALA A 39 3.84 5.17 15.16
C ALA A 39 4.99 6.18 15.02
N GLY A 40 6.12 5.78 14.42
CA GLY A 40 7.23 6.68 14.11
C GLY A 40 6.82 7.77 13.14
N ALA A 41 6.18 7.40 12.02
CA ALA A 41 5.71 8.34 11.01
C ALA A 41 4.65 9.31 11.56
N LEU A 42 3.74 8.84 12.41
CA LEU A 42 2.76 9.66 13.12
C LEU A 42 3.40 10.72 14.01
N ARG A 43 4.45 10.35 14.77
CA ARG A 43 5.16 11.31 15.63
C ARG A 43 5.82 12.41 14.81
N ILE A 44 6.36 12.06 13.64
CA ILE A 44 6.97 13.03 12.73
C ILE A 44 5.88 13.94 12.14
N ALA A 45 4.77 13.36 11.66
CA ALA A 45 3.64 14.10 11.11
C ALA A 45 3.04 15.09 12.12
N ASP A 46 2.80 14.66 13.36
CA ASP A 46 2.28 15.50 14.44
C ASP A 46 3.23 16.67 14.77
N LYS A 47 4.55 16.43 14.79
CA LYS A 47 5.51 17.51 15.06
C LYS A 47 5.57 18.56 13.95
N VAL A 48 5.39 18.12 12.71
CA VAL A 48 5.34 19.02 11.55
C VAL A 48 4.02 19.79 11.52
N GLU A 49 2.89 19.10 11.63
CA GLU A 49 1.58 19.71 11.41
C GLU A 49 1.02 20.39 12.66
N SER A 50 0.94 19.69 13.80
CA SER A 50 0.46 20.30 15.06
C SER A 50 1.52 21.20 15.68
N GLY A 51 2.78 20.76 15.66
CA GLY A 51 3.90 21.48 16.27
C GLY A 51 4.44 22.63 15.43
N LYS A 52 4.15 22.67 14.12
CA LYS A 52 4.72 23.63 13.16
C LYS A 52 6.27 23.68 13.21
N MET A 53 6.89 22.53 13.47
CA MET A 53 8.34 22.39 13.59
C MET A 53 8.95 21.76 12.33
N SER A 54 10.17 22.19 11.97
CA SER A 54 11.01 21.43 11.05
C SER A 54 11.62 20.22 11.76
N VAL A 55 11.65 19.08 11.09
CA VAL A 55 12.14 17.81 11.64
C VAL A 55 13.24 17.25 10.76
N VAL A 56 14.26 16.66 11.37
CA VAL A 56 15.32 15.91 10.69
C VAL A 56 15.14 14.44 11.02
N VAL A 57 14.97 13.61 9.99
CA VAL A 57 14.80 12.16 10.13
C VAL A 57 16.06 11.47 9.64
N HIS A 58 16.75 10.76 10.53
CA HIS A 58 17.89 9.94 10.16
C HIS A 58 17.90 8.62 10.94
N CYS A 59 18.70 7.68 10.46
CA CYS A 59 18.97 6.41 11.13
C CYS A 59 20.50 6.20 11.08
N SER A 60 20.95 4.97 10.79
CA SER A 60 22.36 4.66 10.53
C SER A 60 22.78 5.22 9.16
N ASP A 61 22.48 4.50 8.07
CA ASP A 61 22.87 4.92 6.71
C ASP A 61 21.85 5.83 6.02
N GLY A 62 20.63 5.94 6.56
CA GLY A 62 19.60 6.85 6.04
C GLY A 62 18.81 6.39 4.81
N TRP A 63 19.06 5.19 4.28
CA TRP A 63 18.40 4.67 3.06
C TRP A 63 17.33 3.57 3.26
N ASP A 64 17.11 3.11 4.50
CA ASP A 64 16.12 2.07 4.82
C ASP A 64 14.98 2.63 5.69
N ARG A 65 15.20 2.70 7.02
CA ARG A 65 14.20 3.17 8.00
C ARG A 65 13.85 4.66 7.82
N THR A 66 14.83 5.48 7.48
CA THR A 66 14.58 6.90 7.17
C THR A 66 13.62 7.04 6.01
N THR A 67 13.87 6.34 4.90
CA THR A 67 12.99 6.32 3.73
C THR A 67 11.58 5.82 4.07
N GLN A 68 11.46 4.77 4.89
CA GLN A 68 10.15 4.31 5.38
C GLN A 68 9.40 5.44 6.12
N LEU A 69 10.06 6.11 7.06
CA LEU A 69 9.46 7.15 7.89
C LEU A 69 9.09 8.40 7.07
N THR A 70 10.01 8.90 6.23
CA THR A 70 9.76 10.11 5.42
C THR A 70 8.62 9.87 4.42
N SER A 71 8.63 8.73 3.71
CA SER A 71 7.58 8.42 2.74
C SER A 71 6.20 8.22 3.37
N LEU A 72 6.11 7.58 4.55
CA LEU A 72 4.86 7.45 5.29
C LEU A 72 4.35 8.80 5.82
N THR A 73 5.23 9.62 6.39
CA THR A 73 4.85 10.98 6.82
C THR A 73 4.37 11.83 5.64
N MET A 74 5.01 11.72 4.47
CA MET A 74 4.56 12.43 3.26
C MET A 74 3.19 11.96 2.78
N LEU A 75 2.82 10.68 2.95
CA LEU A 75 1.46 10.20 2.68
C LEU A 75 0.44 10.71 3.71
N MET A 76 0.86 10.81 4.98
CA MET A 76 0.02 11.35 6.04
C MET A 76 -0.30 12.82 5.82
N LEU A 77 0.66 13.64 5.41
CA LEU A 77 0.48 15.09 5.25
C LEU A 77 0.10 15.54 3.82
N GLY A 78 0.55 14.81 2.80
CA GLY A 78 0.43 15.23 1.41
C GLY A 78 -0.65 14.49 0.63
N GLY A 79 -1.79 15.15 0.36
CA GLY A 79 -2.87 14.60 -0.46
C GLY A 79 -2.44 14.20 -1.89
N TYR A 80 -1.47 14.93 -2.47
CA TYR A 80 -0.91 14.61 -3.80
C TYR A 80 -0.38 13.17 -3.88
N TYR A 81 0.39 12.73 -2.87
CA TYR A 81 1.02 11.41 -2.86
C TYR A 81 0.03 10.25 -2.73
N ARG A 82 -1.24 10.54 -2.41
CA ARG A 82 -2.33 9.55 -2.33
C ARG A 82 -3.00 9.29 -3.68
N THR A 83 -2.66 10.07 -4.70
CA THR A 83 -3.04 9.80 -6.09
C THR A 83 -2.14 8.74 -6.70
N ILE A 84 -2.60 7.99 -7.72
CA ILE A 84 -1.77 6.99 -8.42
C ILE A 84 -0.46 7.63 -8.94
N ARG A 85 -0.55 8.81 -9.56
CA ARG A 85 0.62 9.53 -10.07
C ARG A 85 1.52 10.01 -8.93
N GLY A 86 0.96 10.61 -7.89
CA GLY A 86 1.74 11.10 -6.77
C GLY A 86 2.44 9.97 -6.01
N PHE A 87 1.79 8.82 -5.84
CA PHE A 87 2.42 7.65 -5.22
C PHE A 87 3.61 7.14 -6.04
N LYS A 88 3.50 7.11 -7.37
CA LYS A 88 4.64 6.78 -8.26
C LYS A 88 5.80 7.75 -8.06
N VAL A 89 5.51 9.05 -8.02
CA VAL A 89 6.51 10.10 -7.75
C VAL A 89 7.13 9.94 -6.35
N LEU A 90 6.34 9.57 -5.34
CA LEU A 90 6.84 9.30 -3.99
C LEU A 90 7.88 8.18 -3.99
N VAL A 91 7.58 7.07 -4.67
CA VAL A 91 8.50 5.93 -4.79
C VAL A 91 9.75 6.32 -5.59
N GLU A 92 9.60 7.01 -6.71
CA GLU A 92 10.74 7.48 -7.51
C GLU A 92 11.64 8.43 -6.73
N LYS A 93 11.05 9.34 -5.96
CA LYS A 93 11.79 10.28 -5.14
C LYS A 93 12.42 9.57 -3.93
N GLU A 94 11.62 9.20 -2.95
CA GLU A 94 12.09 8.78 -1.62
C GLU A 94 12.83 7.44 -1.64
N TRP A 95 12.50 6.55 -2.58
CA TRP A 95 13.10 5.22 -2.65
C TRP A 95 14.16 5.11 -3.74
N LEU A 96 13.86 5.53 -4.97
CA LEU A 96 14.83 5.39 -6.07
C LEU A 96 15.89 6.49 -6.04
N SER A 97 15.53 7.77 -6.05
CA SER A 97 16.54 8.84 -6.15
C SER A 97 17.42 8.93 -4.90
N PHE A 98 16.85 8.74 -3.71
CA PHE A 98 17.59 8.71 -2.44
C PHE A 98 18.36 7.40 -2.19
N GLY A 99 18.31 6.46 -3.16
CA GLY A 99 19.26 5.36 -3.22
C GLY A 99 18.95 4.17 -2.32
N HIS A 100 17.68 3.85 -2.06
CA HIS A 100 17.35 2.59 -1.43
C HIS A 100 17.92 1.42 -2.25
N GLY A 101 18.68 0.54 -1.60
CA GLY A 101 19.41 -0.55 -2.23
C GLY A 101 18.53 -1.71 -2.71
N PHE A 102 17.62 -1.49 -3.65
CA PHE A 102 16.66 -2.50 -4.12
C PHE A 102 17.33 -3.80 -4.59
N GLN A 103 18.39 -3.69 -5.39
CA GLN A 103 19.13 -4.86 -5.90
C GLN A 103 19.68 -5.72 -4.76
N VAL A 104 20.28 -5.11 -3.74
CA VAL A 104 20.86 -5.81 -2.58
C VAL A 104 19.77 -6.32 -1.63
N ARG A 105 18.75 -5.50 -1.36
CA ARG A 105 17.68 -5.84 -0.40
C ARG A 105 16.75 -6.93 -0.92
N VAL A 106 16.53 -7.00 -2.24
CA VAL A 106 15.69 -8.02 -2.88
C VAL A 106 16.51 -9.22 -3.39
N GLY A 107 17.74 -9.00 -3.85
CA GLY A 107 18.61 -10.04 -4.39
C GLY A 107 18.26 -10.46 -5.83
N HIS A 108 18.00 -9.50 -6.73
CA HIS A 108 17.58 -9.83 -8.10
C HIS A 108 18.65 -10.64 -8.85
N GLY A 109 18.28 -11.84 -9.32
CA GLY A 109 19.18 -12.71 -10.10
C GLY A 109 20.29 -13.37 -9.28
N ASP A 110 20.30 -13.18 -7.96
CA ASP A 110 21.26 -13.82 -7.06
C ASP A 110 20.66 -15.09 -6.43
N LYS A 111 21.42 -16.18 -6.49
CA LYS A 111 21.02 -17.51 -5.97
C LYS A 111 21.24 -17.62 -4.46
N ASN A 112 21.92 -16.67 -3.83
CA ASN A 112 22.20 -16.72 -2.40
C ASN A 112 21.02 -16.22 -1.55
N ASP A 113 20.04 -17.09 -1.30
CA ASP A 113 18.88 -16.77 -0.46
C ASP A 113 19.23 -16.51 1.02
N ALA A 114 20.44 -16.86 1.47
CA ALA A 114 20.91 -16.68 2.84
C ALA A 114 21.59 -15.32 3.09
N ASP A 115 21.69 -14.46 2.09
CA ASP A 115 22.37 -13.17 2.20
C ASP A 115 21.81 -12.32 3.37
N ALA A 116 22.73 -11.85 4.22
CA ALA A 116 22.49 -10.98 5.36
C ALA A 116 21.86 -9.65 4.96
N ASP A 117 22.19 -9.17 3.78
CA ASP A 117 21.75 -7.86 3.30
C ASP A 117 20.33 -7.87 2.73
N ARG A 118 19.73 -9.04 2.49
CA ARG A 118 18.33 -9.15 2.04
C ARG A 118 17.37 -8.83 3.17
N SER A 119 16.48 -7.87 2.95
CA SER A 119 15.52 -7.44 3.96
C SER A 119 14.26 -6.85 3.33
N PRO A 120 13.06 -7.16 3.84
CA PRO A 120 11.79 -6.75 3.24
C PRO A 120 11.40 -5.29 3.56
N VAL A 121 12.35 -4.36 3.44
CA VAL A 121 12.17 -2.95 3.85
C VAL A 121 11.06 -2.26 3.05
N PHE A 122 11.12 -2.36 1.71
CA PHE A 122 10.08 -1.81 0.84
C PHE A 122 8.73 -2.53 1.01
N LEU A 123 8.73 -3.84 1.26
CA LEU A 123 7.51 -4.59 1.53
C LEU A 123 6.81 -4.07 2.80
N GLN A 124 7.56 -3.79 3.87
CA GLN A 124 6.97 -3.22 5.09
C GLN A 124 6.38 -1.83 4.88
N PHE A 125 7.00 -1.02 4.02
CA PHE A 125 6.42 0.25 3.62
C PHE A 125 5.08 0.06 2.91
N ILE A 126 5.02 -0.83 1.91
CA ILE A 126 3.78 -1.10 1.18
C ILE A 126 2.69 -1.70 2.08
N ASP A 127 3.06 -2.58 3.02
CA ASP A 127 2.14 -3.10 4.05
C ASP A 127 1.59 -1.94 4.90
N SER A 128 2.46 -1.04 5.38
CA SER A 128 2.05 0.15 6.13
C SER A 128 1.11 1.06 5.33
N VAL A 129 1.33 1.19 4.01
CA VAL A 129 0.40 1.90 3.10
C VAL A 129 -0.94 1.17 3.01
N TRP A 130 -0.94 -0.17 2.89
CA TRP A 130 -2.15 -0.96 2.89
C TRP A 130 -2.96 -0.77 4.18
N GLN A 131 -2.31 -0.75 5.36
CA GLN A 131 -2.97 -0.45 6.63
C GLN A 131 -3.69 0.93 6.59
N MET A 132 -3.06 1.95 6.01
CA MET A 132 -3.68 3.26 5.85
C MET A 132 -4.86 3.21 4.87
N THR A 133 -4.76 2.48 3.75
CA THR A 133 -5.89 2.33 2.81
C THR A 133 -7.09 1.60 3.42
N ARG A 134 -6.84 0.76 4.43
CA ARG A 134 -7.88 0.06 5.19
C ARG A 134 -8.61 1.00 6.15
N GLN A 135 -7.86 1.80 6.91
CA GLN A 135 -8.41 2.76 7.86
C GLN A 135 -9.08 3.96 7.15
N PHE A 136 -8.62 4.33 5.95
CA PHE A 136 -9.13 5.46 5.16
C PHE A 136 -9.53 5.02 3.73
N PRO A 137 -10.68 4.33 3.57
CA PRO A 137 -11.04 3.68 2.31
C PRO A 137 -11.29 4.65 1.14
N THR A 138 -11.61 5.92 1.41
CA THR A 138 -11.98 6.94 0.40
C THR A 138 -10.86 7.92 0.04
N THR A 139 -9.74 7.90 0.78
CA THR A 139 -8.68 8.92 0.65
C THR A 139 -7.62 8.57 -0.40
N PHE A 140 -7.40 7.28 -0.65
CA PHE A 140 -6.40 6.81 -1.62
C PHE A 140 -7.06 6.54 -2.97
N LYS A 141 -6.47 7.05 -4.05
CA LYS A 141 -6.98 6.83 -5.41
C LYS A 141 -6.72 5.41 -5.91
N PHE A 142 -5.67 4.76 -5.40
CA PHE A 142 -5.29 3.40 -5.78
C PHE A 142 -5.92 2.33 -4.88
N ASN A 143 -6.12 1.14 -5.44
CA ASN A 143 -6.68 -0.01 -4.73
C ASN A 143 -5.59 -0.95 -4.15
N GLU A 144 -6.02 -2.00 -3.45
CA GLU A 144 -5.13 -3.04 -2.94
C GLU A 144 -4.37 -3.74 -4.07
N TYR A 145 -5.05 -3.99 -5.20
CA TYR A 145 -4.47 -4.65 -6.37
C TYR A 145 -3.26 -3.87 -6.92
N PHE A 146 -3.27 -2.53 -6.86
CA PHE A 146 -2.14 -1.68 -7.23
C PHE A 146 -0.91 -1.96 -6.37
N LEU A 147 -1.10 -2.04 -5.05
CA LEU A 147 -0.02 -2.31 -4.10
C LEU A 147 0.56 -3.71 -4.29
N ILE A 148 -0.30 -4.71 -4.49
CA ILE A 148 0.12 -6.09 -4.80
C ILE A 148 0.90 -6.12 -6.11
N THR A 149 0.44 -5.40 -7.13
CA THR A 149 1.09 -5.35 -8.45
C THR A 149 2.49 -4.71 -8.35
N ILE A 150 2.65 -3.66 -7.55
CA ILE A 150 3.96 -3.08 -7.24
C ILE A 150 4.89 -4.13 -6.62
N LEU A 151 4.41 -4.90 -5.65
CA LEU A 151 5.20 -5.93 -4.99
C LEU A 151 5.51 -7.11 -5.92
N ASP A 152 4.61 -7.47 -6.84
CA ASP A 152 4.89 -8.48 -7.86
C ASP A 152 5.95 -7.99 -8.85
N HIS A 153 5.91 -6.73 -9.25
CA HIS A 153 6.94 -6.16 -10.12
C HIS A 153 8.29 -5.96 -9.43
N LEU A 154 8.29 -5.72 -8.12
CA LEU A 154 9.50 -5.76 -7.31
C LEU A 154 10.18 -7.12 -7.47
N HIS A 155 9.48 -8.23 -7.23
CA HIS A 155 10.12 -9.56 -7.27
C HIS A 155 10.37 -10.10 -8.68
N ARG A 156 9.51 -9.80 -9.66
CA ARG A 156 9.58 -10.40 -11.00
C ARG A 156 10.66 -9.81 -11.90
N CYS A 157 11.30 -8.70 -11.52
CA CYS A 157 12.30 -7.98 -12.33
C CYS A 157 11.83 -7.64 -13.77
N LEU A 158 10.53 -7.78 -14.05
CA LEU A 158 9.95 -7.59 -15.38
C LEU A 158 10.13 -6.14 -15.83
N PHE A 159 10.19 -5.23 -14.86
CA PHE A 159 10.40 -3.83 -15.07
C PHE A 159 11.73 -3.39 -14.46
N ARG A 160 12.44 -2.56 -15.22
CA ARG A 160 13.76 -2.03 -14.85
C ARG A 160 13.71 -0.98 -13.72
N THR A 161 12.52 -0.69 -13.19
CA THR A 161 12.28 0.36 -12.19
C THR A 161 12.98 0.09 -10.85
N PHE A 162 12.95 -1.15 -10.37
CA PHE A 162 13.56 -1.53 -9.08
C PHE A 162 14.96 -2.12 -9.23
N LEU A 163 15.60 -1.94 -10.39
CA LEU A 163 16.97 -2.39 -10.59
C LEU A 163 17.98 -1.38 -10.05
N CYS A 164 19.19 -1.88 -9.75
CA CYS A 164 20.31 -1.17 -9.17
C CYS A 164 20.06 -0.67 -7.72
N ASN A 165 21.10 -0.13 -7.09
CA ASN A 165 21.02 0.39 -5.71
C ASN A 165 20.96 1.92 -5.64
N SER A 166 21.42 2.63 -6.67
CA SER A 166 21.47 4.10 -6.65
C SER A 166 21.08 4.71 -7.99
N GLU A 167 20.70 5.99 -7.97
CA GLU A 167 20.44 6.75 -9.19
C GLU A 167 21.67 6.81 -10.10
N GLN A 168 22.87 6.92 -9.52
CA GLN A 168 24.13 6.91 -10.27
C GLN A 168 24.32 5.61 -11.06
N GLN A 169 24.03 4.46 -10.44
CA GLN A 169 24.11 3.16 -11.11
C GLN A 169 23.08 3.05 -12.24
N ARG A 170 21.84 3.48 -12.00
CA ARG A 170 20.79 3.50 -13.04
C ARG A 170 21.17 4.37 -14.23
N GLY A 171 21.83 5.50 -13.98
CA GLY A 171 22.36 6.37 -15.02
C GLY A 171 23.46 5.70 -15.86
N LYS A 172 24.38 4.97 -15.21
CA LYS A 172 25.45 4.22 -15.90
C LYS A 172 24.89 3.09 -16.78
N GLU A 173 23.84 2.43 -16.33
CA GLU A 173 23.17 1.35 -17.07
C GLU A 173 22.21 1.87 -18.15
N ASN A 174 22.13 3.19 -18.37
CA ASN A 174 21.21 3.85 -19.29
C ASN A 174 19.75 3.40 -19.11
N LEU A 175 19.36 3.11 -17.86
CA LEU A 175 17.98 2.76 -17.56
C LEU A 175 17.13 4.03 -17.73
N PRO A 176 15.99 3.96 -18.44
CA PRO A 176 15.16 5.12 -18.68
C PRO A 176 14.78 5.77 -17.34
N LYS A 177 15.12 7.06 -17.19
CA LYS A 177 14.63 7.93 -16.12
C LYS A 177 13.16 8.23 -16.40
N GLY A 178 12.29 7.26 -16.14
CA GLY A 178 10.89 7.42 -16.49
C GLY A 178 10.13 6.11 -16.49
N THR A 179 8.98 6.19 -15.86
CA THR A 179 7.98 5.20 -15.49
C THR A 179 7.28 4.52 -16.68
N VAL A 180 7.95 4.21 -17.80
CA VAL A 180 7.28 3.54 -18.94
C VAL A 180 6.65 2.19 -18.51
N SER A 181 7.24 1.52 -17.52
CA SER A 181 6.78 0.25 -16.96
C SER A 181 5.59 0.35 -15.98
N LEU A 182 5.60 1.33 -15.08
CA LEU A 182 4.56 1.49 -14.05
C LEU A 182 3.38 2.35 -14.56
N CYS A 183 3.55 3.10 -15.65
CA CYS A 183 2.50 3.89 -16.30
C CYS A 183 1.37 3.06 -16.88
N GLN A 184 1.58 1.79 -17.26
CA GLN A 184 0.53 0.92 -17.79
C GLN A 184 -0.53 0.51 -16.73
N LEU A 185 -0.30 0.82 -15.46
CA LEU A 185 -1.20 0.54 -14.36
C LEU A 185 -2.29 1.62 -14.23
N GLU A 186 -3.10 1.82 -15.27
CA GLU A 186 -4.16 2.85 -15.30
C GLU A 186 -5.52 2.37 -14.76
N ASP A 187 -5.76 1.04 -14.74
CA ASP A 187 -7.05 0.44 -14.34
C ASP A 187 -7.27 0.35 -12.82
N PHE A 188 -6.35 0.86 -12.00
CA PHE A 188 -6.33 0.61 -10.56
C PHE A 188 -7.07 1.67 -9.72
N THR A 189 -7.98 2.40 -10.35
CA THR A 189 -8.66 3.53 -9.71
C THR A 189 -9.78 3.02 -8.80
N LYS A 190 -9.73 3.40 -7.51
CA LYS A 190 -10.84 3.15 -6.58
C LYS A 190 -12.05 4.00 -6.98
N PRO A 191 -13.23 3.41 -7.21
CA PRO A 191 -14.42 4.18 -7.54
C PRO A 191 -14.95 4.99 -6.34
N LEU A 192 -14.58 4.63 -5.09
CA LEU A 192 -14.91 5.37 -3.86
C LEU A 192 -14.04 6.60 -3.60
N TYR A 193 -13.12 6.96 -4.51
CA TYR A 193 -12.22 8.09 -4.30
C TYR A 193 -13.01 9.41 -4.20
N GLY A 194 -12.99 10.02 -3.02
CA GLY A 194 -13.81 11.19 -2.69
C GLY A 194 -13.06 12.52 -2.78
N SER A 195 -13.82 13.61 -2.97
CA SER A 195 -13.33 15.00 -3.07
C SER A 195 -12.63 15.55 -1.80
N TYR A 196 -12.61 14.79 -0.70
CA TYR A 196 -12.02 15.17 0.58
C TYR A 196 -10.51 14.88 0.68
N SER A 197 -9.80 14.67 -0.43
CA SER A 197 -8.41 14.15 -0.46
C SER A 197 -7.31 15.03 0.18
N ASN A 198 -7.63 16.26 0.62
CA ASN A 198 -6.64 17.25 1.08
C ASN A 198 -6.45 17.36 2.62
N HIS A 199 -7.11 16.55 3.44
CA HIS A 199 -6.86 16.58 4.90
C HIS A 199 -5.70 15.67 5.31
N ASP A 200 -5.04 15.96 6.42
CA ASP A 200 -3.99 15.11 7.00
C ASP A 200 -4.58 13.80 7.54
N LEU A 201 -3.82 12.72 7.39
CA LEU A 201 -4.21 11.39 7.87
C LEU A 201 -3.43 11.02 9.13
N TYR A 202 -4.17 10.66 10.18
CA TYR A 202 -3.61 10.15 11.43
C TYR A 202 -4.11 8.73 11.68
N PRO A 203 -3.46 7.70 11.08
CA PRO A 203 -3.84 6.31 11.33
C PRO A 203 -3.66 5.91 12.80
N ILE A 204 -4.39 4.89 13.23
CA ILE A 204 -4.26 4.30 14.55
C ILE A 204 -3.17 3.22 14.51
N ALA A 205 -1.99 3.55 15.06
CA ALA A 205 -0.86 2.62 15.19
C ALA A 205 -0.97 1.72 16.44
N SER A 206 -2.03 0.90 16.49
CA SER A 206 -2.29 -0.05 17.58
C SER A 206 -2.45 -1.45 17.00
N ILE A 207 -1.91 -2.48 17.67
CA ILE A 207 -2.03 -3.88 17.21
C ILE A 207 -3.50 -4.33 17.05
N ARG A 208 -4.44 -3.68 17.76
CA ARG A 208 -5.89 -3.93 17.66
C ARG A 208 -6.52 -3.41 16.37
N HIS A 209 -5.86 -2.48 15.68
CA HIS A 209 -6.35 -1.82 14.45
C HIS A 209 -5.49 -2.17 13.23
N LEU A 210 -4.45 -2.97 13.43
CA LEU A 210 -3.60 -3.47 12.36
C LEU A 210 -3.99 -4.91 12.08
N GLU A 211 -4.14 -5.23 10.80
CA GLU A 211 -4.53 -6.55 10.34
C GLU A 211 -3.36 -7.20 9.61
N LEU A 212 -3.28 -8.54 9.66
CA LEU A 212 -2.39 -9.24 8.74
C LEU A 212 -2.94 -9.08 7.32
N TRP A 213 -2.11 -8.66 6.38
CA TRP A 213 -2.51 -8.49 4.98
C TRP A 213 -2.73 -9.85 4.27
N VAL A 214 -3.90 -10.44 4.52
CA VAL A 214 -4.29 -11.77 4.00
C VAL A 214 -4.19 -11.80 2.47
N GLY A 215 -4.65 -10.75 1.80
CA GLY A 215 -4.63 -10.60 0.34
C GLY A 215 -3.23 -10.61 -0.29
N TYR A 216 -2.17 -10.36 0.47
CA TYR A 216 -0.79 -10.49 -0.01
C TYR A 216 -0.07 -11.73 0.54
N TYR A 217 -0.14 -11.97 1.86
CA TYR A 217 0.64 -13.03 2.51
C TYR A 217 0.07 -14.43 2.27
N ILE A 218 -1.26 -14.57 2.22
CA ILE A 218 -1.95 -15.88 2.12
C ILE A 218 -2.43 -16.16 0.69
N ARG A 219 -2.27 -15.22 -0.26
CA ARG A 219 -2.76 -15.34 -1.64
C ARG A 219 -2.30 -16.57 -2.43
N ARG A 220 -1.15 -17.14 -2.07
CA ARG A 220 -0.57 -18.32 -2.74
C ARG A 220 -0.93 -19.64 -2.06
N ASN A 221 -1.70 -19.62 -0.97
CA ASN A 221 -2.13 -20.83 -0.31
C ASN A 221 -3.33 -21.43 -1.08
N PRO A 222 -3.18 -22.60 -1.72
CA PRO A 222 -4.23 -23.21 -2.53
C PRO A 222 -5.42 -23.73 -1.71
N ARG A 223 -5.30 -23.80 -0.37
CA ARG A 223 -6.33 -24.33 0.54
C ARG A 223 -7.28 -23.26 1.06
N THR A 224 -6.82 -22.02 1.15
CA THR A 224 -7.69 -20.88 1.41
C THR A 224 -8.12 -20.35 0.05
N LYS A 225 -9.39 -20.54 -0.35
CA LYS A 225 -9.93 -19.67 -1.40
C LYS A 225 -9.68 -18.25 -0.91
N PRO A 226 -8.97 -17.39 -1.66
CA PRO A 226 -9.01 -15.98 -1.32
C PRO A 226 -10.49 -15.61 -1.24
N PRO A 227 -10.95 -14.90 -0.20
CA PRO A 227 -12.22 -14.20 -0.33
C PRO A 227 -12.14 -13.44 -1.66
N GLU A 228 -13.21 -13.49 -2.46
CA GLU A 228 -13.28 -12.78 -3.75
C GLU A 228 -12.58 -11.43 -3.62
N PRO A 229 -11.69 -11.07 -4.55
CA PRO A 229 -10.96 -9.81 -4.50
C PRO A 229 -11.90 -8.71 -4.05
N ILE A 230 -11.52 -7.92 -3.04
CA ILE A 230 -12.36 -6.83 -2.52
C ILE A 230 -12.82 -5.93 -3.68
N HIS A 231 -12.02 -5.84 -4.75
CA HIS A 231 -12.37 -5.19 -6.00
C HIS A 231 -13.67 -5.71 -6.63
N ASP A 232 -13.85 -7.02 -6.78
CA ASP A 232 -15.05 -7.62 -7.40
C ASP A 232 -16.28 -7.33 -6.53
N ARG A 233 -16.13 -7.36 -5.19
CA ARG A 233 -17.19 -6.96 -4.26
C ARG A 233 -17.49 -5.46 -4.27
N GLU A 234 -16.47 -4.62 -4.35
CA GLU A 234 -16.63 -3.17 -4.44
C GLU A 234 -17.32 -2.80 -5.76
N GLU A 235 -16.89 -3.36 -6.89
CA GLU A 235 -17.54 -3.20 -8.19
C GLU A 235 -18.98 -3.70 -8.19
N GLU A 236 -19.26 -4.87 -7.58
CA GLU A 236 -20.63 -5.35 -7.42
C GLU A 236 -21.49 -4.43 -6.54
N LEU A 237 -20.95 -3.94 -5.42
CA LEU A 237 -21.64 -2.98 -4.55
C LEU A 237 -21.91 -1.66 -5.27
N PHE A 238 -20.99 -1.24 -6.14
CA PHE A 238 -21.16 -0.08 -7.01
C PHE A 238 -22.20 -0.31 -8.10
N ALA A 239 -22.20 -1.48 -8.75
CA ALA A 239 -23.22 -1.87 -9.70
C ALA A 239 -24.59 -1.86 -9.03
N LYS A 240 -24.70 -2.45 -7.83
CA LYS A 240 -25.93 -2.46 -7.01
C LYS A 240 -26.37 -1.04 -6.62
N ARG A 241 -25.47 -0.15 -6.18
CA ARG A 241 -25.78 1.28 -5.90
C ARG A 241 -26.16 2.07 -7.16
N ALA A 242 -25.49 1.82 -8.28
CA ALA A 242 -25.79 2.49 -9.55
C ALA A 242 -27.18 2.09 -10.05
N ASP A 243 -27.54 0.81 -9.90
CA ASP A 243 -28.86 0.28 -10.20
C ASP A 243 -29.92 0.86 -9.26
N GLU A 244 -29.68 0.88 -7.94
CA GLU A 244 -30.58 1.52 -6.95
C GLU A 244 -30.81 3.01 -7.27
N ASN A 245 -29.76 3.76 -7.62
CA ASN A 245 -29.89 5.16 -8.03
C ASN A 245 -30.67 5.31 -9.35
N LYS A 246 -30.51 4.38 -10.30
CA LYS A 246 -31.33 4.32 -11.52
C LYS A 246 -32.80 4.06 -11.21
N PHE A 247 -33.10 3.16 -10.26
CA PHE A 247 -34.47 2.88 -9.80
C PHE A 247 -35.08 4.09 -9.09
N LEU A 248 -34.32 4.79 -8.25
CA LEU A 248 -34.76 6.03 -7.58
C LEU A 248 -35.01 7.17 -8.57
N LEU A 249 -34.16 7.31 -9.60
CA LEU A 249 -34.35 8.30 -10.67
C LEU A 249 -35.57 7.97 -11.54
N LYS A 250 -35.79 6.70 -11.89
CA LYS A 250 -37.00 6.25 -12.60
C LYS A 250 -38.27 6.42 -11.74
N GLY A 251 -38.22 6.14 -10.44
CA GLY A 251 -39.32 6.34 -9.51
C GLY A 251 -39.69 7.82 -9.33
N LYS A 252 -38.69 8.71 -9.25
CA LYS A 252 -38.90 10.17 -9.24
C LYS A 252 -39.44 10.70 -10.57
N CYS A 253 -39.07 10.08 -11.69
CA CYS A 253 -39.61 10.43 -13.02
C CYS A 253 -41.07 9.99 -13.17
N CYS A 254 -41.45 8.81 -12.67
CA CYS A 254 -42.84 8.36 -12.62
C CYS A 254 -43.71 9.23 -11.70
N TYR A 255 -43.20 9.68 -10.55
CA TYR A 255 -43.94 10.58 -9.66
C TYR A 255 -44.18 11.97 -10.26
N LYS A 256 -43.20 12.51 -11.01
CA LYS A 256 -43.38 13.77 -11.75
C LYS A 256 -44.36 13.63 -12.92
N PHE A 257 -44.40 12.48 -13.58
CA PHE A 257 -45.34 12.22 -14.68
C PHE A 257 -46.78 12.06 -14.16
N TRP A 258 -46.97 11.37 -13.03
CA TRP A 258 -48.30 11.23 -12.39
C TRP A 258 -48.88 12.56 -11.88
N HIS A 259 -48.05 13.44 -11.30
CA HIS A 259 -48.52 14.74 -10.84
C HIS A 259 -48.90 15.72 -11.97
N GLN A 260 -48.37 15.54 -13.19
CA GLN A 260 -48.72 16.36 -14.36
C GLN A 260 -49.97 15.86 -15.10
N VAL A 261 -50.37 14.61 -14.92
CA VAL A 261 -51.55 14.02 -15.57
C VAL A 261 -52.82 14.17 -14.73
N ILE A 262 -52.72 14.38 -13.41
CA ILE A 262 -53.88 14.54 -12.51
C ILE A 262 -54.32 16.00 -12.31
N LEU A 263 -53.54 16.99 -12.80
CA LEU A 263 -53.86 18.42 -12.68
C LEU A 263 -54.21 19.10 -14.02
N LYS A 264 -54.76 18.34 -14.99
CA LYS A 264 -55.41 18.88 -16.19
C LYS A 264 -56.79 18.30 -16.36
#